data_AF-X0WW11-F1
#
_entry.id   AF-X0WW11-F1
#
_cell.length_a   1.000
_cell.length_b   1.000
_cell.length_c   1.000
_cell.angle_alpha   90.00
_cell.angle_beta   90.00
_cell.angle_gamma   90.00
#
_symmetry.space_group_name_H-M   'P 1'
#
loop_
_entity.id
_entity.type
_entity.pdbx_description
1 polymer ?
#
loop_
_entity_poly.entity_id
_entity_poly.type
_entity_poly.pdbx_seq_one_letter_code
_entity_poly.pdbx_strand_id
1 'polypeptide(L)' 'AFQALFNHVRDFTELGESFNSNWSNYDRCIIFAPDHGAHYDVVKKKGTHGENIEEDMDLLHFFGIYGSNNI' A
#
# COMPACT_ATOMS: atom_id res chain seq x y z
N ALA A 1 -2.83 3.20 -14.16
CA ALA A 1 -2.56 3.51 -12.74
C ALA A 1 -3.66 3.00 -11.80
N PHE A 2 -4.93 3.42 -11.89
CA PHE A 2 -5.96 3.03 -10.90
C PHE A 2 -6.15 1.53 -10.66
N GLN A 3 -6.27 0.71 -11.71
CA GLN A 3 -6.37 -0.74 -11.48
C GLN A 3 -5.11 -1.31 -10.80
N ALA A 4 -3.93 -0.75 -11.09
CA ALA A 4 -2.70 -1.14 -10.41
C ALA A 4 -2.72 -0.73 -8.93
N LEU A 5 -3.25 0.46 -8.59
CA LEU A 5 -3.45 0.88 -7.20
C LEU A 5 -4.38 -0.08 -6.46
N PHE A 6 -5.52 -0.45 -7.03
CA PHE A 6 -6.43 -1.44 -6.41
C PHE A 6 -5.77 -2.80 -6.22
N ASN A 7 -5.01 -3.26 -7.22
CA ASN A 7 -4.26 -4.51 -7.11
C ASN A 7 -3.20 -4.42 -6.00
N HIS A 8 -2.48 -3.30 -5.88
CA HIS A 8 -1.51 -3.10 -4.81
C HIS A 8 -2.14 -3.13 -3.42
N VAL A 9 -3.30 -2.50 -3.23
CA VAL A 9 -4.02 -2.54 -1.95
C VAL A 9 -4.46 -3.97 -1.61
N ARG A 10 -5.02 -4.70 -2.59
CA ARG A 10 -5.39 -6.11 -2.41
C ARG A 10 -4.18 -6.96 -2.05
N ASP A 11 -3.13 -6.90 -2.86
CA ASP A 11 -1.94 -7.74 -2.70
C ASP A 11 -1.23 -7.43 -1.37
N PHE A 12 -1.17 -6.16 -0.96
CA PHE A 12 -0.66 -5.78 0.35
C PHE A 12 -1.49 -6.37 1.50
N THR A 13 -2.81 -6.41 1.36
CA THR A 13 -3.69 -7.00 2.37
C THR A 13 -3.41 -8.49 2.53
N GLU A 14 -3.35 -9.23 1.42
CA GLU A 14 -3.03 -10.67 1.41
C GLU A 14 -1.62 -10.95 1.99
N LEU A 15 -0.64 -10.12 1.65
CA LEU A 15 0.70 -10.19 2.22
C LEU A 15 0.71 -9.87 3.71
N GLY A 16 -0.07 -8.88 4.15
CA GLY A 16 -0.19 -8.50 5.56
C GLY A 16 -0.82 -9.59 6.42
N GLU A 17 -1.86 -10.25 5.91
CA GLU A 17 -2.47 -11.42 6.57
C GLU A 17 -1.48 -12.58 6.68
N SER A 18 -0.79 -12.89 5.57
CA SER A 18 0.22 -13.95 5.54
C SER A 18 1.40 -13.64 6.46
N PHE A 19 1.87 -12.39 6.49
CA PHE A 19 2.92 -11.90 7.38
C PHE A 19 2.51 -12.07 8.85
N ASN A 20 1.30 -11.63 9.19
CA ASN A 20 0.80 -11.71 10.56
C ASN A 20 0.60 -13.13 11.07
N SER A 21 0.19 -14.05 10.20
CA SER A 21 0.02 -15.47 10.54
C SER A 21 1.37 -16.17 10.72
N ASN A 22 2.23 -16.10 9.70
CA ASN A 22 3.46 -16.89 9.66
C ASN A 22 4.57 -16.38 10.61
N TRP A 23 4.54 -15.09 10.95
CA TRP A 23 5.55 -14.46 11.82
C TRP A 23 4.99 -14.12 13.20
N SER A 24 3.89 -14.77 13.61
CA SER A 24 3.19 -14.50 14.88
C SER A 24 4.04 -14.72 16.14
N ASN A 25 5.11 -15.52 16.07
CA ASN A 25 6.03 -15.77 17.18
C ASN A 25 7.09 -14.68 17.37
N TYR A 26 7.12 -13.67 16.50
CA TYR A 26 8.08 -12.57 16.55
C TYR A 26 7.36 -11.23 16.68
N ASP A 27 8.02 -10.30 17.35
CA ASP A 27 7.66 -8.89 17.26
C ASP A 27 7.92 -8.44 15.81
N ARG A 28 6.94 -7.77 15.22
CA ARG A 28 6.95 -7.53 13.77
C ARG A 28 6.31 -6.19 13.43
N CYS A 29 6.85 -5.57 12.38
CA CYS A 29 6.35 -4.32 11.81
C CYS A 29 6.10 -4.53 10.32
N ILE A 30 4.98 -4.00 9.84
CA ILE A 30 4.64 -3.97 8.42
C ILE A 30 4.26 -2.54 8.03
N ILE A 31 4.68 -2.12 6.83
CA ILE A 31 4.44 -0.78 6.30
C ILE A 31 3.88 -0.85 4.88
N PHE A 32 2.83 -0.08 4.62
CA PHE A 32 2.37 0.30 3.29
C PHE A 32 2.91 1.71 2.99
N ALA A 33 3.86 1.79 2.05
CA ALA A 33 4.55 3.01 1.69
C ALA A 33 4.63 3.10 0.15
N PRO A 34 3.56 3.54 -0.53
CA PRO A 34 3.62 3.79 -1.96
C PRO A 34 4.63 4.92 -2.23
N ASP A 35 5.32 4.84 -3.36
CA ASP A 35 6.32 5.82 -3.77
C ASP A 35 5.72 7.03 -4.51
N HIS A 36 4.53 6.84 -5.09
CA HIS A 36 3.76 7.90 -5.74
C HIS A 36 2.26 7.61 -5.75
N GLY A 37 1.48 8.65 -6.03
CA GLY A 37 0.03 8.59 -6.16
C GLY A 37 -0.42 8.27 -7.59
N ALA A 38 -1.68 8.54 -7.90
CA ALA A 38 -2.23 8.35 -9.22
C ALA A 38 -3.43 9.26 -9.49
N HIS A 39 -3.52 9.78 -10.71
CA HIS A 39 -4.63 10.60 -11.16
C HIS A 39 -5.23 10.10 -12.49
N TYR A 40 -6.36 10.69 -12.89
CA TYR A 40 -7.03 10.38 -14.15
C TYR A 40 -6.65 11.39 -15.25
N ASP A 41 -6.02 10.92 -16.32
CA ASP A 41 -5.79 11.72 -17.52
C ASP A 41 -7.07 11.73 -18.37
N VAL A 42 -7.73 12.90 -18.43
CA VAL A 42 -8.99 13.10 -19.16
C VAL A 42 -8.82 12.94 -20.67
N VAL A 43 -7.66 13.34 -21.22
CA VAL A 43 -7.40 13.30 -22.67
C VAL A 43 -7.16 11.85 -23.11
N LYS A 44 -6.34 11.12 -22.35
CA LYS A 44 -6.00 9.72 -22.65
C LYS A 44 -7.04 8.72 -22.10
N LYS A 45 -8.03 9.20 -21.34
CA LYS A 45 -9.09 8.41 -20.69
C LYS A 45 -8.55 7.24 -19.86
N LYS A 46 -7.44 7.44 -19.16
CA LYS A 46 -6.77 6.39 -18.37
C LYS A 46 -6.12 6.97 -17.11
N GLY A 47 -5.93 6.14 -16.10
CA GLY A 47 -5.14 6.53 -14.93
C GLY A 47 -3.64 6.58 -15.24
N THR A 48 -2.97 7.65 -14.85
CA THR A 48 -1.52 7.88 -14.99
C THR A 48 -0.94 8.43 -13.67
N HIS A 49 0.35 8.76 -13.65
CA HIS A 49 1.06 9.41 -12.53
C HIS A 49 2.27 10.20 -13.07
N GLY A 50 2.95 10.94 -12.20
CA GLY A 50 4.20 11.66 -12.46
C GLY A 50 4.04 13.17 -12.64
N GLU A 51 2.88 13.73 -12.35
CA GLU A 51 2.64 15.18 -12.39
C GLU A 51 2.85 15.79 -10.99
N ASN A 52 3.23 17.07 -10.94
CA ASN A 52 3.37 17.81 -9.68
C ASN A 52 2.00 18.33 -9.23
N ILE A 53 1.10 17.42 -8.91
CA ILE A 53 -0.27 17.66 -8.43
C ILE A 53 -0.51 16.87 -7.14
N GLU A 54 -1.51 17.28 -6.36
CA GLU A 54 -1.81 16.69 -5.05
C GLU A 54 -2.01 15.17 -5.15
N GLU A 55 -2.77 14.71 -6.14
CA GLU A 55 -3.11 13.29 -6.30
C GLU A 55 -1.91 12.37 -6.56
N ASP A 56 -0.81 12.90 -7.08
CA ASP A 56 0.43 12.15 -7.34
C ASP A 56 1.46 12.30 -6.21
N MET A 57 1.38 13.39 -5.44
CA MET A 57 2.39 13.76 -4.44
C MET A 57 1.96 13.50 -2.99
N ASP A 58 0.66 13.55 -2.69
CA ASP A 58 0.13 13.36 -1.34
C ASP A 58 -0.14 11.88 -1.08
N LEU A 59 0.79 11.26 -0.34
CA LEU A 59 0.83 9.81 -0.14
C LEU A 59 0.44 9.43 1.28
N LEU A 60 -0.52 8.52 1.39
CA LEU A 60 -0.87 7.90 2.66
C LEU A 60 0.08 6.71 2.93
N HIS A 61 0.77 6.81 4.05
CA HIS A 61 1.60 5.76 4.59
C HIS A 61 0.92 5.15 5.81
N PHE A 62 0.83 3.82 5.84
CA PHE A 62 0.26 3.09 6.97
C PHE A 62 1.31 2.15 7.54
N PHE A 63 1.36 2.01 8.86
CA PHE A 63 2.20 1.03 9.51
C PHE A 63 1.46 0.36 10.66
N GLY A 64 1.83 -0.88 10.94
CA GLY A 64 1.33 -1.65 12.07
C GLY A 64 2.49 -2.32 12.80
N ILE A 65 2.46 -2.26 14.12
CA ILE A 65 3.41 -2.95 15.00
C ILE A 65 2.63 -4.00 15.78
N TYR A 66 3.15 -5.23 15.79
CA TYR A 66 2.50 -6.37 16.42
C TYR A 66 3.51 -7.06 17.33
N GLY A 67 3.09 -7.41 18.54
CA GLY A 67 3.88 -8.24 19.45
C GLY A 67 3.87 -9.71 19.04
N SER A 68 4.85 -10.44 19.55
CA SER A 68 4.85 -11.90 19.52
C SER A 68 3.72 -12.48 20.38
N ASN A 69 3.14 -13.60 19.92
CA ASN A 69 2.09 -14.33 20.62
C ASN A 69 2.62 -15.28 21.72
N ASN A 70 3.84 -15.07 22.21
CA ASN A 70 4.39 -15.92 23.27
C ASN A 70 3.59 -15.71 24.56
N ILE A 71 2.69 -16.66 24.87
CA ILE A 71 2.04 -16.82 26.17
C ILE A 71 3.04 -17.42 27.15
#